data_AF-A0A0F5VJ53-F1
#
_entry.id   AF-A0A0F5VJ53-F1
#
_cell.length_a   1.000
_cell.length_b   1.000
_cell.length_c   1.000
_cell.angle_alpha   90.00
_cell.angle_beta   90.00
_cell.angle_gamma   90.00
#
_symmetry.space_group_name_H-M   'P 1'
#
loop_
_entity.id
_entity.type
_entity.pdbx_description
1 polymer ?
#
loop_
_entity_poly.entity_id
_entity_poly.type
_entity_poly.pdbx_seq_one_letter_code
_entity_poly.pdbx_strand_id
1 'polypeptide(L)'
;SLRTASGELRALASAGQVPARVAELAEELTDSCDRLHGELALSPPVSQETQPEAFALARRYEQCFAGAAALRVWLHNRTPGEDLLWLEAVLTHVLRSIRPPGRPTDGEGFDRLFDARAAGRPAAPATSVVPS
;
A
#
# COMPACT_ATOMS: atom_id res chain seq x y z
N SER A 1 -7.03 12.66 1.11
CA SER A 1 -5.82 12.18 1.83
C SER A 1 -5.82 10.66 1.96
N LEU A 2 -4.73 10.03 2.40
CA LEU A 2 -4.68 8.57 2.61
C LEU A 2 -5.75 8.09 3.60
N ARG A 3 -5.99 8.88 4.66
CA ARG A 3 -7.08 8.69 5.62
C ARG A 3 -8.48 8.64 4.97
N THR A 4 -8.74 9.48 3.98
CA THR A 4 -10.00 9.41 3.20
C THR A 4 -10.11 8.08 2.45
N ALA A 5 -9.03 7.66 1.78
CA ALA A 5 -9.00 6.44 0.98
C ALA A 5 -9.17 5.17 1.84
N SER A 6 -8.51 5.13 3.00
CA SER A 6 -8.71 4.06 4.00
C SER A 6 -10.15 4.07 4.55
N GLY A 7 -10.71 5.24 4.84
CA GLY A 7 -12.11 5.37 5.26
C GLY A 7 -13.13 4.87 4.22
N GLU A 8 -12.87 5.13 2.92
CA GLU A 8 -13.67 4.58 1.82
C GLU A 8 -13.59 3.06 1.79
N LEU A 9 -12.40 2.47 1.89
CA LEU A 9 -12.24 1.01 1.94
C LEU A 9 -12.97 0.39 3.13
N ARG A 10 -12.91 1.01 4.31
CA ARG A 10 -13.65 0.56 5.49
C ARG A 10 -15.16 0.56 5.27
N ALA A 11 -15.68 1.60 4.62
CA ALA A 11 -17.10 1.67 4.28
C ALA A 11 -17.49 0.55 3.29
N LEU A 12 -16.67 0.31 2.27
CA LEU A 12 -16.87 -0.80 1.32
C LEU A 12 -16.83 -2.17 2.02
N ALA A 13 -15.92 -2.35 2.98
CA ALA A 13 -15.81 -3.60 3.73
C ALA A 13 -17.04 -3.83 4.62
N SER A 14 -17.53 -2.77 5.27
CA SER A 14 -18.74 -2.81 6.09
C SER A 14 -19.99 -3.14 5.25
N ALA A 15 -19.99 -2.77 3.97
CA ALA A 15 -21.03 -3.10 3.01
C ALA A 15 -20.85 -4.49 2.37
N GLY A 16 -19.82 -5.26 2.74
CA GLY A 16 -19.53 -6.58 2.17
C GLY A 16 -19.01 -6.55 0.73
N GLN A 17 -18.59 -5.38 0.24
CA GLN A 17 -18.13 -5.19 -1.15
C GLN A 17 -16.64 -5.50 -1.32
N VAL A 18 -15.87 -5.48 -0.23
CA VAL A 18 -14.46 -5.86 -0.19
C VAL A 18 -14.17 -6.66 1.08
N PRO A 19 -13.15 -7.55 1.11
CA PRO A 19 -12.74 -8.24 2.34
C PRO A 19 -12.27 -7.26 3.41
N ALA A 20 -12.62 -7.54 4.67
CA ALA A 20 -12.20 -6.77 5.83
C ALA A 20 -10.67 -6.62 5.91
N ARG A 21 -9.94 -7.68 5.53
CA ARG A 21 -8.48 -7.69 5.51
C ARG A 21 -7.86 -6.55 4.70
N VAL A 22 -8.44 -6.21 3.55
CA VAL A 22 -7.91 -5.15 2.69
C VAL A 22 -8.11 -3.78 3.35
N ALA A 23 -9.23 -3.57 4.04
CA ALA A 23 -9.47 -2.35 4.80
C ALA A 23 -8.49 -2.22 5.98
N GLU A 24 -8.24 -3.31 6.72
CA GLU A 24 -7.25 -3.36 7.81
C GLU A 24 -5.84 -3.00 7.33
N LEU A 25 -5.41 -3.56 6.20
CA LEU A 25 -4.09 -3.26 5.62
C LEU A 25 -3.99 -1.78 5.20
N ALA A 26 -5.07 -1.19 4.67
CA ALA A 26 -5.08 0.22 4.29
C ALA A 26 -5.08 1.17 5.50
N GLU A 27 -5.75 0.79 6.60
CA GLU A 27 -5.66 1.49 7.88
C GLU A 27 -4.23 1.44 8.42
N GLU A 28 -3.61 0.26 8.44
CA GLU A 28 -2.23 0.11 8.93
C GLU A 28 -1.23 0.91 8.08
N LEU A 29 -1.42 0.97 6.76
CA LEU A 29 -0.62 1.82 5.88
C LEU A 29 -0.80 3.29 6.24
N THR A 30 -2.03 3.72 6.53
CA THR A 30 -2.33 5.10 6.93
C THR A 30 -1.58 5.48 8.20
N ASP A 31 -1.65 4.64 9.22
CA ASP A 31 -0.94 4.86 10.49
C ASP A 31 0.58 4.86 10.30
N SER A 32 1.10 4.00 9.43
CA SER A 32 2.53 3.96 9.12
C SER A 32 3.00 5.21 8.38
N CYS A 33 2.19 5.74 7.45
CA CYS A 33 2.46 7.01 6.79
C CYS A 33 2.44 8.17 7.78
N ASP A 34 1.45 8.22 8.68
CA ASP A 34 1.33 9.29 9.67
C ASP A 34 2.53 9.32 10.62
N ARG A 35 2.97 8.13 11.10
CA ARG A 35 4.22 8.01 11.89
C ARG A 35 5.44 8.51 11.11
N LEU A 36 5.58 8.07 9.86
CA LEU A 36 6.71 8.45 9.01
C LEU A 36 6.74 9.96 8.71
N HIS A 37 5.60 10.58 8.44
CA HIS A 37 5.52 12.03 8.27
C HIS A 37 5.92 12.77 9.55
N GLY A 38 5.59 12.23 10.72
CA GLY A 38 6.10 12.74 12.00
C GLY A 38 7.62 12.66 12.10
N GLU A 39 8.22 11.53 11.76
CA GLU A 39 9.69 11.37 11.73
C GLU A 39 10.36 12.35 10.74
N LEU A 40 9.80 12.52 9.54
CA LEU A 40 10.27 13.47 8.53
C LEU A 40 10.17 14.93 9.00
N ALA A 41 9.07 15.30 9.66
CA ALA A 41 8.88 16.66 10.18
C ALA A 41 9.89 17.02 11.30
N LEU A 42 10.38 16.02 12.02
CA LEU A 42 11.40 16.17 13.07
C LEU A 42 12.83 16.09 12.53
N SER A 43 13.02 15.74 11.25
CA SER A 43 14.34 15.59 10.65
C SER A 43 14.93 16.97 10.29
N PRO A 44 16.08 17.37 10.87
CA PRO A 44 16.69 18.66 10.58
C PRO A 44 17.21 18.72 9.14
N PRO A 45 17.26 19.92 8.50
CA PRO A 45 17.89 20.09 7.20
C PRO A 45 19.37 19.69 7.28
N VAL A 46 19.77 18.67 6.53
CA VAL A 46 21.14 18.13 6.56
C VAL A 46 22.01 19.00 5.66
N SER A 47 22.98 19.73 6.23
CA SER A 47 23.83 20.64 5.44
C SER A 47 25.12 20.01 4.91
N GLN A 48 25.65 18.94 5.52
CA GLN A 48 26.89 18.29 5.08
C GLN A 48 26.87 16.80 5.49
N GLU A 49 27.25 15.91 4.56
CA GLU A 49 27.35 14.45 4.70
C GLU A 49 26.03 13.73 5.04
N THR A 50 25.34 13.23 4.01
CA THR A 50 24.11 12.45 4.16
C THR A 50 24.36 11.17 4.94
N GLN A 51 23.81 11.08 6.15
CA GLN A 51 23.94 9.89 6.98
C GLN A 51 23.11 8.71 6.41
N PRO A 52 23.54 7.45 6.56
CA PRO A 52 22.81 6.26 6.08
C PRO A 52 21.34 6.19 6.51
N GLU A 53 21.02 6.75 7.68
CA GLU A 53 19.68 6.83 8.25
C GLU A 53 18.74 7.67 7.40
N ALA A 54 19.25 8.71 6.71
CA ALA A 54 18.47 9.53 5.80
C ALA A 54 18.03 8.74 4.55
N PHE A 55 18.89 7.85 4.04
CA PHE A 55 18.53 6.94 2.94
C PHE A 55 17.52 5.90 3.38
N ALA A 56 17.63 5.37 4.60
CA ALA A 56 16.65 4.45 5.15
C ALA A 56 15.28 5.13 5.33
N LEU A 57 15.25 6.39 5.76
CA LEU A 57 14.05 7.20 5.88
C LEU A 57 13.41 7.48 4.51
N ALA A 58 14.21 7.88 3.52
CA ALA A 58 13.77 8.07 2.14
C ALA A 58 13.19 6.79 1.54
N ARG A 59 13.85 5.64 1.78
CA ARG A 59 13.37 4.33 1.31
C ARG A 59 12.02 3.97 1.92
N ARG A 60 11.82 4.20 3.21
CA ARG A 60 10.51 3.98 3.86
C ARG A 60 9.44 4.91 3.27
N TYR A 61 9.80 6.15 2.96
CA TYR A 61 8.89 7.10 2.30
C TYR A 61 8.47 6.64 0.91
N GLU A 62 9.40 6.18 0.07
CA GLU A 62 9.08 5.60 -1.24
C GLU A 62 8.10 4.43 -1.15
N GLN A 63 8.30 3.54 -0.17
CA GLN A 63 7.39 2.40 0.05
C GLN A 63 5.99 2.87 0.47
N CYS A 64 5.90 3.78 1.45
CA CYS A 64 4.62 4.40 1.84
C CYS A 64 3.92 5.07 0.66
N PHE A 65 4.67 5.82 -0.16
CA PHE A 65 4.15 6.46 -1.36
C PHE A 65 3.62 5.44 -2.38
N ALA A 66 4.36 4.35 -2.63
CA ALA A 66 3.94 3.28 -3.54
C ALA A 66 2.63 2.62 -3.07
N GLY A 67 2.51 2.32 -1.77
CA GLY A 67 1.27 1.76 -1.21
C GLY A 67 0.10 2.73 -1.33
N ALA A 68 0.31 4.02 -1.04
CA ALA A 68 -0.73 5.05 -1.17
C ALA A 68 -1.17 5.24 -2.62
N ALA A 69 -0.24 5.19 -3.57
CA ALA A 69 -0.52 5.26 -5.00
C ALA A 69 -1.33 4.04 -5.46
N ALA A 70 -0.94 2.83 -5.07
CA ALA A 70 -1.66 1.61 -5.42
C ALA A 70 -3.12 1.63 -4.91
N LEU A 71 -3.32 2.06 -3.67
CA LEU A 71 -4.65 2.23 -3.11
C LEU A 71 -5.49 3.24 -3.90
N ARG A 72 -4.90 4.37 -4.28
CA ARG A 72 -5.57 5.41 -5.09
C ARG A 72 -5.94 4.91 -6.48
N VAL A 73 -5.01 4.24 -7.15
CA VAL A 73 -5.23 3.67 -8.48
C VAL A 73 -6.36 2.64 -8.41
N TRP A 74 -6.37 1.76 -7.41
CA TRP A 74 -7.45 0.81 -7.24
C TRP A 74 -8.79 1.50 -7.00
N LEU A 75 -8.88 2.41 -6.02
CA LEU A 75 -10.13 3.10 -5.70
C LEU A 75 -10.72 3.86 -6.90
N HIS A 76 -9.86 4.41 -7.77
CA HIS A 76 -10.26 5.14 -8.96
C HIS A 76 -10.75 4.24 -10.10
N ASN A 77 -10.13 3.06 -10.26
CA ASN A 77 -10.43 2.15 -11.38
C ASN A 77 -11.30 0.96 -10.98
N ARG A 78 -11.73 0.88 -9.71
CA ARG A 78 -12.45 -0.29 -9.20
C ARG A 78 -13.72 -0.57 -10.01
N THR A 79 -13.92 -1.85 -10.30
CA THR A 79 -15.19 -2.35 -10.85
C THR A 79 -15.88 -3.26 -9.82
N PRO A 80 -17.23 -3.26 -9.75
CA PRO A 80 -17.93 -4.18 -8.85
C PRO A 80 -17.56 -5.64 -9.15
N GLY A 81 -17.16 -6.41 -8.13
CA GLY A 81 -16.77 -7.82 -8.27
C GLY A 81 -15.33 -8.06 -8.72
N GLU A 82 -14.49 -7.02 -8.80
CA GLU A 82 -13.07 -7.14 -9.13
C GLU A 82 -12.27 -7.90 -8.06
N ASP A 83 -11.29 -8.68 -8.50
CA ASP A 83 -10.37 -9.40 -7.61
C ASP A 83 -9.43 -8.42 -6.90
N LEU A 84 -9.41 -8.48 -5.58
CA LEU A 84 -8.63 -7.60 -4.71
C LEU A 84 -7.23 -8.13 -4.40
N LEU A 85 -6.90 -9.33 -4.89
CA LEU A 85 -5.64 -10.00 -4.61
C LEU A 85 -4.41 -9.14 -4.94
N TRP A 86 -4.48 -8.34 -6.00
CA TRP A 86 -3.40 -7.38 -6.32
C TRP A 86 -3.21 -6.34 -5.22
N LEU A 87 -4.29 -5.68 -4.79
CA LEU A 87 -4.21 -4.65 -3.77
C LEU A 87 -3.77 -5.25 -2.43
N GLU A 88 -4.32 -6.41 -2.06
CA GLU A 88 -3.91 -7.15 -0.86
C GLU A 88 -2.41 -7.47 -0.89
N ALA A 89 -1.88 -7.98 -2.01
CA ALA A 89 -0.47 -8.32 -2.16
C ALA A 89 0.43 -7.08 -2.11
N VAL A 90 0.04 -5.98 -2.77
CA VAL A 90 0.80 -4.72 -2.73
C VAL A 90 0.84 -4.14 -1.33
N LEU A 91 -0.30 -4.06 -0.63
CA LEU A 91 -0.34 -3.52 0.72
C LEU A 91 0.47 -4.41 1.69
N THR A 92 0.36 -5.73 1.55
CA THR A 92 1.16 -6.69 2.32
C THR A 92 2.66 -6.50 2.07
N HIS A 93 3.06 -6.30 0.81
CA HIS A 93 4.44 -6.01 0.43
C HIS A 93 4.97 -4.74 1.08
N VAL A 94 4.24 -3.64 0.91
CA VAL A 94 4.66 -2.32 1.38
C VAL A 94 4.75 -2.32 2.90
N LEU A 95 3.75 -2.86 3.59
CA LEU A 95 3.75 -2.96 5.05
C LEU A 95 4.90 -3.82 5.56
N ARG A 96 5.25 -4.92 4.87
CA ARG A 96 6.44 -5.71 5.19
C ARG A 96 7.72 -4.87 5.04
N SER A 97 7.83 -4.07 3.98
CA SER A 97 9.02 -3.28 3.66
C SER A 97 9.24 -2.10 4.59
N ILE A 98 8.20 -1.58 5.23
CA ILE A 98 8.30 -0.44 6.16
C ILE A 98 8.35 -0.86 7.64
N ARG A 99 7.94 -2.10 7.97
CA ARG A 99 8.01 -2.62 9.35
C ARG A 99 9.47 -2.93 9.74
N PRO A 100 9.83 -2.79 11.02
CA PRO A 100 11.11 -3.29 11.52
C PRO A 100 11.25 -4.80 11.29
N PRO A 101 12.45 -5.31 11.00
CA PRO A 101 12.70 -6.74 10.86
C PRO A 101 12.40 -7.46 12.19
N GLY A 102 11.60 -8.55 12.15
CA GLY A 102 11.31 -9.38 13.33
C GLY A 102 9.89 -9.94 13.47
N ARG A 103 8.93 -9.53 12.62
CA ARG A 103 7.56 -10.11 12.62
C ARG A 103 7.44 -11.22 11.57
N PRO A 104 6.91 -12.42 11.90
CA PRO A 104 6.64 -13.48 10.92
C PRO A 104 5.70 -12.98 9.80
N THR A 105 5.94 -13.45 8.58
CA THR A 105 5.26 -13.00 7.35
C THR A 105 4.25 -14.01 6.83
N ASP A 106 3.14 -13.54 6.27
CA ASP A 106 2.29 -14.30 5.34
C ASP A 106 2.91 -14.26 3.94
N GLY A 107 3.67 -15.29 3.56
CA GLY A 107 4.17 -15.46 2.18
C GLY A 107 3.08 -15.86 1.18
N GLU A 108 1.99 -16.44 1.69
CA GLU A 108 0.91 -17.04 0.90
C GLU A 108 0.16 -16.04 -0.02
N GLY A 109 0.20 -14.73 0.28
CA GLY A 109 -0.39 -13.71 -0.59
C GLY A 109 0.32 -13.56 -1.94
N PHE A 110 1.64 -13.64 -1.96
CA PHE A 110 2.43 -13.51 -3.19
C PHE A 110 2.33 -14.74 -4.07
N ASP A 111 2.35 -15.92 -3.46
CA ASP A 111 2.19 -17.18 -4.19
C ASP A 111 0.82 -17.22 -4.88
N ARG A 112 -0.25 -16.85 -4.15
CA ARG A 112 -1.60 -16.70 -4.73
C ARG A 112 -1.64 -15.72 -5.90
N LEU A 113 -0.97 -14.57 -5.79
CA LEU A 113 -0.91 -13.57 -6.88
C LEU A 113 -0.14 -14.11 -8.10
N PHE A 114 0.97 -14.80 -7.87
CA PHE A 114 1.76 -15.41 -8.93
C PHE A 114 0.92 -16.44 -9.69
N ASP A 115 0.24 -17.33 -8.98
CA ASP A 115 -0.65 -18.34 -9.57
C ASP A 115 -1.81 -17.69 -10.34
N ALA A 116 -2.40 -16.61 -9.81
CA ALA A 116 -3.43 -15.84 -10.50
C ALA A 116 -2.95 -15.28 -11.84
N ARG A 117 -1.74 -14.71 -11.86
CA ARG A 117 -1.14 -14.16 -13.08
C ARG A 117 -0.81 -15.24 -14.09
N ALA A 118 -0.26 -16.38 -13.63
CA ALA A 118 0.03 -17.55 -14.46
C ALA A 118 -1.24 -18.13 -15.10
N ALA A 119 -2.37 -18.09 -14.39
CA ALA A 119 -3.69 -18.48 -14.88
C ALA A 119 -4.36 -17.44 -15.81
N GLY A 120 -3.68 -16.34 -16.14
CA GLY A 120 -4.20 -15.32 -17.06
C GLY A 120 -5.18 -14.32 -16.45
N ARG A 121 -5.37 -14.31 -15.12
CA ARG A 121 -6.18 -13.28 -14.46
C ARG A 121 -5.47 -11.92 -14.50
N PRO A 122 -6.23 -10.81 -14.65
CA PRO A 122 -5.66 -9.48 -14.55
C PRO A 122 -5.07 -9.30 -13.14
N ALA A 123 -3.79 -8.96 -13.08
CA ALA A 123 -3.04 -8.84 -11.84
C ALA A 123 -2.85 -7.38 -11.40
N ALA A 124 -3.58 -6.43 -11.98
CA ALA A 124 -3.60 -5.02 -11.61
C ALA A 124 -4.87 -4.39 -12.22
N PRO A 125 -5.43 -3.33 -11.60
CA PRO A 125 -6.56 -2.62 -12.19
C PRO A 125 -6.19 -2.09 -13.58
N ALA A 126 -7.14 -2.12 -14.52
CA ALA A 126 -6.94 -1.57 -15.84
C ALA A 126 -6.69 -0.06 -15.73
N THR A 127 -5.47 0.40 -15.98
CA THR A 127 -5.17 1.83 -16.02
C THR A 127 -5.71 2.40 -17.32
N SER A 128 -6.87 3.05 -17.27
CA SER A 128 -7.29 3.92 -18.38
C SER A 128 -6.36 5.12 -18.41
N VAL A 129 -5.35 5.08 -19.28
CA VAL A 129 -4.61 6.29 -19.65
C VAL A 129 -5.52 7.04 -20.61
N VAL A 130 -6.28 8.00 -20.10
CA VAL A 130 -6.92 9.00 -20.97
C VAL A 130 -5.77 9.84 -21.54
N PRO A 131 -5.51 9.82 -22.86
CA PRO A 131 -4.50 10.70 -23.43
C PRO A 131 -4.98 12.14 -23.26
N SER A 132 -4.14 12.96 -22.63
CA SER A 132 -4.30 14.42 -22.56
C SER A 132 -4.23 15.07 -23.95
#